data_AF-A0A951PM35-F1
#
_entry.id   AF-A0A951PM35-F1
#
_cell.length_a   1.000
_cell.length_b   1.000
_cell.length_c   1.000
_cell.angle_alpha   90.00
_cell.angle_beta   90.00
_cell.angle_gamma   90.00
#
_symmetry.space_group_name_H-M   'P 1'
#
loop_
_entity.id
_entity.type
_entity.pdbx_description
1 polymer ?
#
loop_
_entity_poly.entity_id
_entity_poly.type
_entity_poly.pdbx_seq_one_letter_code
_entity_poly.pdbx_strand_id
1 'polypeptide(L)'
;MTKQLNAISSIWQCLLIARQIKDGRGEMAAIAQQGRSYAALEDNAKAIESYHQLLPIARKIGNREGEIIALAGLSSAYAAQKDHAKAIESYHQMLPIVREIGNREMEIVALAGLGSAYAALKDHTKVIEFEQQILPILREIGDRKLEIATLGRLVLAYAARGNYAKMLANILRLLLILN
;
A
#
# COMPACT_ATOMS: atom_id res chain seq x y z
N MET A 1 23.05 15.23 0.66
CA MET A 1 23.70 14.32 1.63
C MET A 1 23.67 14.82 3.08
N THR A 2 24.23 15.99 3.41
CA THR A 2 24.32 16.48 4.82
C THR A 2 22.97 16.67 5.53
N LYS A 3 21.95 17.19 4.85
CA LYS A 3 20.60 17.36 5.45
C LYS A 3 19.92 16.03 5.82
N GLN A 4 20.10 14.98 5.01
CA GLN A 4 19.47 13.67 5.24
C GLN A 4 20.18 12.87 6.35
N LEU A 5 21.51 12.94 6.43
CA LEU A 5 22.27 12.34 7.52
C LEU A 5 21.93 13.00 8.88
N ASN A 6 21.77 14.32 8.89
CA ASN A 6 21.31 15.04 10.09
C ASN A 6 19.90 14.63 10.50
N ALA A 7 18.99 14.44 9.53
CA ALA A 7 17.62 13.99 9.82
C ALA A 7 17.59 12.59 10.46
N ILE A 8 18.37 11.64 9.93
CA ILE A 8 18.47 10.29 10.50
C ILE A 8 19.06 10.32 11.91
N SER A 9 20.08 11.14 12.13
CA SER A 9 20.68 11.33 13.47
C SER A 9 19.67 11.88 14.48
N SER A 10 18.90 12.91 14.10
CA SER A 10 17.85 13.46 14.96
C SER A 10 16.73 12.46 15.25
N ILE A 11 16.31 11.67 14.25
CA ILE A 11 15.31 10.60 14.44
C ILE A 11 15.81 9.56 15.45
N TRP A 12 17.09 9.17 15.38
CA TRP A 12 17.68 8.22 16.33
C TRP A 12 17.70 8.75 17.76
N GLN A 13 18.01 10.04 17.95
CA GLN A 13 17.94 10.68 19.26
C GLN A 13 16.50 10.69 19.81
N CYS A 14 15.52 11.06 18.99
CA CYS A 14 14.11 11.02 19.38
C CYS A 14 13.66 9.61 19.79
N LEU A 15 14.07 8.59 19.03
CA LEU A 15 13.77 7.18 19.33
C LEU A 15 14.37 6.76 20.69
N LEU A 16 15.63 7.12 20.94
CA LEU A 16 16.31 6.79 22.19
C LEU A 16 15.60 7.43 23.39
N ILE A 17 15.27 8.72 23.29
CA ILE A 17 14.54 9.44 24.35
C ILE A 17 13.18 8.81 24.59
N ALA A 18 12.40 8.57 23.52
CA ALA A 18 11.07 7.96 23.64
C ALA A 18 11.11 6.60 24.34
N ARG A 19 12.10 5.75 24.03
CA ARG A 19 12.32 4.48 24.73
C ARG A 19 12.67 4.66 26.20
N GLN A 20 13.53 5.62 26.53
CA GLN A 20 13.92 5.90 27.93
C GLN A 20 12.73 6.34 28.78
N ILE A 21 11.87 7.20 28.24
CA ILE A 21 10.67 7.69 28.95
C ILE A 21 9.45 6.77 28.79
N LYS A 22 9.60 5.64 28.09
CA LYS A 22 8.53 4.67 27.78
C LYS A 22 7.34 5.30 27.04
N ASP A 23 7.61 6.29 26.19
CA ASP A 23 6.61 6.91 25.32
C ASP A 23 6.43 6.07 24.05
N GLY A 24 5.44 5.17 24.08
CA GLY A 24 5.12 4.32 22.94
C GLY A 24 4.63 5.07 21.70
N ARG A 25 4.02 6.27 21.85
CA ARG A 25 3.57 7.08 20.70
C ARG A 25 4.76 7.80 20.06
N GLY A 26 5.65 8.37 20.87
CA GLY A 26 6.90 8.96 20.40
C GLY A 26 7.82 7.94 19.73
N GLU A 27 7.95 6.74 20.31
CA GLU A 27 8.73 5.65 19.73
C GLU A 27 8.17 5.25 18.36
N MET A 28 6.85 5.03 18.27
CA MET A 28 6.16 4.72 17.02
C MET A 28 6.39 5.80 15.96
N ALA A 29 6.23 7.08 16.32
CA ALA A 29 6.42 8.19 15.39
C ALA A 29 7.86 8.27 14.87
N ALA A 30 8.86 8.09 15.74
CA ALA A 30 10.27 8.09 15.37
C ALA A 30 10.62 6.95 14.40
N ILE A 31 10.16 5.72 14.70
CA ILE A 31 10.41 4.55 13.83
C ILE A 31 9.70 4.73 12.48
N ALA A 32 8.48 5.27 12.46
CA ALA A 32 7.78 5.55 11.21
C ALA A 32 8.53 6.56 10.33
N GLN A 33 9.11 7.61 10.95
CA GLN A 33 9.95 8.58 10.21
C GLN A 33 11.27 7.96 9.73
N GLN A 34 11.86 7.06 10.53
CA GLN A 34 13.05 6.32 10.14
C GLN A 34 12.78 5.47 8.89
N GLY A 35 11.69 4.69 8.90
CA GLY A 35 11.28 3.89 7.73
C GLY A 35 11.04 4.73 6.48
N ARG A 36 10.36 5.88 6.62
CA ARG A 36 10.16 6.82 5.50
C ARG A 36 11.47 7.40 4.98
N SER A 37 12.40 7.74 5.87
CA SER A 37 13.70 8.30 5.50
C SER A 37 14.54 7.30 4.71
N TYR A 38 14.58 6.03 5.14
CA TYR A 38 15.27 4.98 4.41
C TYR A 38 14.60 4.64 3.08
N ALA A 39 13.27 4.60 3.03
CA ALA A 39 12.54 4.42 1.77
C ALA A 39 12.84 5.54 0.77
N ALA A 40 12.92 6.80 1.23
CA ALA A 40 13.30 7.95 0.39
C ALA A 40 14.78 7.93 -0.08
N LEU A 41 15.63 7.15 0.59
CA LEU A 41 17.02 6.88 0.18
C LEU A 41 17.14 5.60 -0.66
N GLU A 42 16.02 4.96 -1.00
CA GLU A 42 15.95 3.66 -1.68
C GLU A 42 16.66 2.53 -0.91
N ASP A 43 16.96 2.74 0.38
CA ASP A 43 17.49 1.72 1.29
C ASP A 43 16.34 0.85 1.81
N ASN A 44 15.81 0.03 0.90
CA ASN A 44 14.63 -0.81 1.16
C ASN A 44 14.86 -1.79 2.32
N ALA A 45 16.10 -2.25 2.54
CA ALA A 45 16.42 -3.17 3.62
C ALA A 45 16.22 -2.51 5.00
N LYS A 46 16.75 -1.30 5.20
CA LYS A 46 16.55 -0.57 6.46
C LYS A 46 15.14 -0.03 6.62
N ALA A 47 14.45 0.30 5.52
CA ALA A 47 13.03 0.64 5.55
C ALA A 47 12.20 -0.54 6.08
N ILE A 48 12.43 -1.76 5.56
CA ILE A 48 11.78 -3.00 6.01
C ILE A 48 12.06 -3.25 7.50
N GLU A 49 13.32 -3.12 7.94
CA GLU A 49 13.67 -3.28 9.36
C GLU A 49 12.88 -2.31 10.25
N SER A 50 12.81 -1.03 9.85
CA SER A 50 12.08 0.00 10.58
C SER A 50 10.59 -0.32 10.68
N TYR A 51 9.95 -0.71 9.56
CA TYR A 51 8.52 -1.02 9.57
C TYR A 51 8.18 -2.33 10.31
N HIS A 52 9.09 -3.31 10.31
CA HIS A 52 8.96 -4.51 11.16
C HIS A 52 9.06 -4.19 12.66
N GLN A 53 9.87 -3.20 13.04
CA GLN A 53 9.89 -2.71 14.43
C GLN A 53 8.60 -1.94 14.76
N LEU A 54 8.06 -1.17 13.81
CA LEU A 54 6.87 -0.34 13.99
C LEU A 54 5.60 -1.16 14.22
N LEU A 55 5.37 -2.19 13.41
CA LEU A 55 4.14 -2.97 13.40
C LEU A 55 3.74 -3.57 14.77
N PRO A 56 4.61 -4.29 15.50
CA PRO A 56 4.26 -4.85 16.81
C PRO A 56 4.01 -3.76 17.86
N ILE A 57 4.68 -2.60 17.77
CA ILE A 57 4.46 -1.48 18.69
C ILE A 57 3.06 -0.89 18.45
N ALA A 58 2.72 -0.62 17.20
CA ALA A 58 1.41 -0.09 16.82
C ALA A 58 0.27 -1.04 17.27
N ARG A 59 0.42 -2.35 17.03
CA ARG A 59 -0.50 -3.38 17.51
C ARG A 59 -0.65 -3.38 19.03
N LYS A 60 0.48 -3.34 19.76
CA LYS A 60 0.50 -3.39 21.23
C LYS A 60 -0.25 -2.23 21.87
N ILE A 61 -0.19 -1.04 21.26
CA ILE A 61 -0.85 0.16 21.79
C ILE A 61 -2.23 0.41 21.16
N GLY A 62 -2.72 -0.48 20.28
CA GLY A 62 -4.00 -0.34 19.59
C GLY A 62 -4.06 0.80 18.57
N ASN A 63 -2.92 1.23 18.01
CA ASN A 63 -2.88 2.30 17.02
C ASN A 63 -3.04 1.75 15.59
N ARG A 64 -4.28 1.73 15.09
CA ARG A 64 -4.61 1.23 13.74
C ARG A 64 -3.93 1.99 12.61
N GLU A 65 -3.80 3.31 12.72
CA GLU A 65 -3.10 4.12 11.72
C GLU A 65 -1.61 3.75 11.66
N GLY A 66 -0.98 3.52 12.82
CA GLY A 66 0.39 3.03 12.92
C GLY A 66 0.57 1.66 12.27
N GLU A 67 -0.40 0.74 12.44
CA GLU A 67 -0.39 -0.56 11.77
C GLU A 67 -0.46 -0.40 10.24
N ILE A 68 -1.33 0.48 9.74
CA ILE A 68 -1.47 0.78 8.31
C ILE A 68 -0.16 1.36 7.76
N ILE A 69 0.45 2.32 8.46
CA ILE A 69 1.73 2.93 8.05
C ILE A 69 2.82 1.86 7.94
N ALA A 70 2.92 0.97 8.93
CA ALA A 70 3.90 -0.11 8.91
C ALA A 70 3.67 -1.07 7.72
N LEU A 71 2.44 -1.52 7.53
CA LEU A 71 2.09 -2.49 6.49
C LEU A 71 2.21 -1.90 5.08
N ALA A 72 1.82 -0.63 4.87
CA ALA A 72 2.02 0.06 3.61
C ALA A 72 3.50 0.31 3.30
N GLY A 73 4.29 0.62 4.34
CA GLY A 73 5.74 0.73 4.22
C GLY A 73 6.41 -0.60 3.84
N LEU A 74 6.03 -1.69 4.50
CA LEU A 74 6.50 -3.05 4.19
C LEU A 74 6.11 -3.45 2.77
N SER A 75 4.83 -3.27 2.39
CA SER A 75 4.35 -3.66 1.06
C SER A 75 5.07 -2.91 -0.06
N SER A 76 5.29 -1.61 0.10
CA SER A 76 6.05 -0.79 -0.86
C SER A 76 7.51 -1.22 -0.95
N ALA A 77 8.17 -1.44 0.19
CA ALA A 77 9.59 -1.80 0.21
C ALA A 77 9.83 -3.22 -0.36
N TYR A 78 8.94 -4.18 -0.06
CA TYR A 78 9.00 -5.51 -0.67
C TYR A 78 8.71 -5.47 -2.18
N ALA A 79 7.74 -4.67 -2.63
CA ALA A 79 7.48 -4.47 -4.04
C ALA A 79 8.70 -3.87 -4.77
N ALA A 80 9.39 -2.90 -4.16
CA ALA A 80 10.62 -2.32 -4.70
C ALA A 80 11.76 -3.35 -4.82
N GLN A 81 11.83 -4.31 -3.90
CA GLN A 81 12.75 -5.46 -3.97
C GLN A 81 12.28 -6.59 -4.90
N LYS A 82 11.12 -6.44 -5.56
CA LYS A 82 10.44 -7.47 -6.37
C LYS A 82 10.08 -8.74 -5.57
N ASP A 83 10.02 -8.65 -4.24
CA ASP A 83 9.48 -9.70 -3.38
C ASP A 83 7.94 -9.57 -3.33
N HIS A 84 7.31 -9.93 -4.45
CA HIS A 84 5.86 -9.78 -4.64
C HIS A 84 5.06 -10.62 -3.63
N ALA A 85 5.58 -11.75 -3.17
CA ALA A 85 4.92 -12.60 -2.19
C ALA A 85 4.76 -11.90 -0.83
N LYS A 86 5.83 -11.30 -0.30
CA LYS A 86 5.74 -10.54 0.96
C LYS A 86 4.99 -9.22 0.82
N ALA A 87 5.05 -8.59 -0.35
CA ALA A 87 4.22 -7.42 -0.64
C ALA A 87 2.72 -7.78 -0.57
N ILE A 88 2.32 -8.89 -1.18
CA ILE A 88 0.94 -9.42 -1.13
C ILE A 88 0.52 -9.71 0.31
N GLU A 89 1.37 -10.38 1.10
CA GLU A 89 1.09 -10.66 2.51
C GLU A 89 0.82 -9.36 3.29
N SER A 90 1.67 -8.35 3.10
CA SER A 90 1.56 -7.06 3.79
C SER A 90 0.28 -6.31 3.41
N TYR A 91 -0.09 -6.29 2.12
CA TYR A 91 -1.36 -5.69 1.69
C TYR A 91 -2.58 -6.46 2.20
N HIS A 92 -2.53 -7.79 2.25
CA HIS A 92 -3.61 -8.59 2.82
C HIS A 92 -3.82 -8.35 4.32
N GLN A 93 -2.75 -8.11 5.08
CA GLN A 93 -2.86 -7.69 6.47
C GLN A 93 -3.42 -6.26 6.61
N MET A 94 -3.08 -5.36 5.67
CA MET A 94 -3.51 -3.96 5.69
C MET A 94 -5.00 -3.80 5.36
N LEU A 95 -5.49 -4.54 4.36
CA LEU A 95 -6.84 -4.41 3.82
C LEU A 95 -7.98 -4.49 4.87
N PRO A 96 -8.02 -5.44 5.81
CA PRO A 96 -9.06 -5.46 6.83
C PRO A 96 -8.99 -4.27 7.78
N ILE A 97 -7.80 -3.73 8.06
CA ILE A 97 -7.62 -2.59 8.98
C ILE A 97 -8.12 -1.30 8.33
N VAL A 98 -7.79 -1.06 7.05
CA VAL A 98 -8.29 0.12 6.32
C VAL A 98 -9.82 0.08 6.15
N ARG A 99 -10.40 -1.10 6.01
CA ARG A 99 -11.86 -1.32 6.02
C ARG A 99 -12.47 -1.07 7.39
N GLU A 100 -11.84 -1.54 8.47
CA GLU A 100 -12.25 -1.33 9.86
C GLU A 100 -12.38 0.17 10.18
N ILE A 101 -11.41 0.98 9.75
CA ILE A 101 -11.41 2.43 10.01
C ILE A 101 -12.19 3.25 8.97
N GLY A 102 -12.74 2.61 7.93
CA GLY A 102 -13.51 3.28 6.88
C GLY A 102 -12.71 4.19 5.95
N ASN A 103 -11.39 4.01 5.83
CA ASN A 103 -10.57 4.84 4.95
C ASN A 103 -10.60 4.29 3.51
N ARG A 104 -11.50 4.85 2.69
CA ARG A 104 -11.73 4.43 1.29
C ARG A 104 -10.52 4.62 0.38
N GLU A 105 -9.77 5.70 0.54
CA GLU A 105 -8.57 5.95 -0.27
C GLU A 105 -7.50 4.89 0.01
N MET A 106 -7.27 4.56 1.29
CA MET A 106 -6.32 3.53 1.68
C MET A 106 -6.80 2.11 1.35
N GLU A 107 -8.13 1.89 1.30
CA GLU A 107 -8.71 0.65 0.77
C GLU A 107 -8.35 0.47 -0.71
N ILE A 108 -8.47 1.52 -1.53
CA ILE A 108 -8.04 1.50 -2.94
C ILE A 108 -6.54 1.24 -3.04
N VAL A 109 -5.72 1.88 -2.21
CA VAL A 109 -4.25 1.67 -2.20
C VAL A 109 -3.91 0.20 -1.94
N ALA A 110 -4.54 -0.43 -0.94
CA ALA A 110 -4.30 -1.84 -0.63
C ALA A 110 -4.75 -2.78 -1.76
N LEU A 111 -5.95 -2.56 -2.32
CA LEU A 111 -6.47 -3.37 -3.43
C LEU A 111 -5.65 -3.20 -4.71
N ALA A 112 -5.26 -1.98 -5.05
CA ALA A 112 -4.42 -1.69 -6.23
C ALA A 112 -3.02 -2.29 -6.07
N GLY A 113 -2.48 -2.24 -4.85
CA GLY A 113 -1.22 -2.89 -4.49
C GLY A 113 -1.27 -4.41 -4.70
N LEU A 114 -2.33 -5.07 -4.23
CA LEU A 114 -2.58 -6.49 -4.50
C LEU A 114 -2.70 -6.78 -5.99
N GLY A 115 -3.53 -6.03 -6.71
CA GLY A 115 -3.70 -6.17 -8.15
C GLY A 115 -2.38 -6.05 -8.91
N SER A 116 -1.55 -5.05 -8.59
CA SER A 116 -0.23 -4.86 -9.19
C SER A 116 0.73 -6.03 -8.89
N ALA A 117 0.77 -6.49 -7.64
CA ALA A 117 1.66 -7.60 -7.26
C ALA A 117 1.24 -8.92 -7.93
N TYR A 118 -0.06 -9.21 -8.03
CA TYR A 118 -0.54 -10.38 -8.77
C TYR A 118 -0.34 -10.25 -10.28
N ALA A 119 -0.43 -9.04 -10.84
CA ALA A 119 -0.09 -8.80 -12.24
C ALA A 119 1.39 -9.12 -12.52
N ALA A 120 2.30 -8.75 -11.61
CA ALA A 120 3.72 -9.11 -11.71
C ALA A 120 3.95 -10.64 -11.68
N LEU A 121 3.09 -11.37 -10.96
CA LEU A 121 3.05 -12.83 -10.94
C LEU A 121 2.25 -13.46 -12.10
N LYS A 122 1.72 -12.65 -13.03
CA LYS A 122 0.86 -13.05 -14.16
C LYS A 122 -0.44 -13.77 -13.74
N ASP A 123 -0.88 -13.58 -12.49
CA ASP A 123 -2.19 -14.06 -12.04
C ASP A 123 -3.29 -13.05 -12.41
N HIS A 124 -3.71 -13.11 -13.66
CA HIS A 124 -4.78 -12.25 -14.17
C HIS A 124 -6.14 -12.50 -13.51
N THR A 125 -6.35 -13.67 -12.89
CA THR A 125 -7.60 -13.93 -12.15
C THR A 125 -7.67 -13.06 -10.91
N LYS A 126 -6.58 -12.99 -10.15
CA LYS A 126 -6.48 -12.14 -8.96
C LYS A 126 -6.47 -10.65 -9.30
N VAL A 127 -5.84 -10.25 -10.41
CA VAL A 127 -5.94 -8.86 -10.90
C VAL A 127 -7.41 -8.46 -11.10
N ILE A 128 -8.19 -9.29 -11.79
CA ILE A 128 -9.62 -9.01 -12.02
C ILE A 128 -10.37 -8.91 -10.69
N GLU A 129 -10.13 -9.83 -9.75
CA GLU A 129 -10.78 -9.85 -8.44
C GLU A 129 -10.58 -8.54 -7.66
N PHE A 130 -9.35 -8.01 -7.61
CA PHE A 130 -9.07 -6.78 -6.86
C PHE A 130 -9.50 -5.52 -7.60
N GLU A 131 -9.30 -5.43 -8.92
CA GLU A 131 -9.76 -4.27 -9.70
C GLU A 131 -11.30 -4.14 -9.69
N GLN A 132 -12.03 -5.27 -9.65
CA GLN A 132 -13.49 -5.24 -9.48
C GLN A 132 -13.95 -4.71 -8.12
N GLN A 133 -13.17 -4.94 -7.06
CA GLN A 133 -13.45 -4.38 -5.72
C GLN A 133 -13.20 -2.87 -5.66
N ILE A 134 -12.26 -2.34 -6.46
CA ILE A 134 -11.92 -0.92 -6.50
C ILE A 134 -13.03 -0.08 -7.15
N LEU A 135 -13.61 -0.55 -8.27
CA LEU A 135 -14.61 0.20 -9.04
C LEU A 135 -15.77 0.83 -8.22
N PRO A 136 -16.47 0.11 -7.33
CA PRO A 136 -17.54 0.72 -6.53
C PRO A 136 -17.03 1.82 -5.60
N ILE A 137 -15.81 1.67 -5.06
CA ILE A 137 -15.21 2.68 -4.18
C ILE A 137 -14.87 3.95 -4.98
N LEU A 138 -14.32 3.79 -6.19
CA LEU A 138 -14.01 4.94 -7.06
C LEU A 138 -15.26 5.73 -7.45
N ARG A 139 -16.38 5.04 -7.66
CA ARG A 139 -17.68 5.69 -7.90
C ARG A 139 -18.22 6.40 -6.67
N GLU A 140 -18.06 5.80 -5.49
CA GLU A 140 -18.43 6.40 -4.21
C GLU A 140 -17.69 7.73 -3.98
N ILE A 141 -16.38 7.77 -4.24
CA ILE A 141 -15.55 8.98 -4.05
C ILE A 141 -15.52 9.93 -5.27
N GLY A 142 -16.10 9.52 -6.41
CA GLY A 142 -16.18 10.33 -7.62
C GLY A 142 -14.87 10.45 -8.42
N ASP A 143 -13.87 9.59 -8.19
CA ASP A 143 -12.60 9.62 -8.93
C ASP A 143 -12.73 8.92 -10.30
N ARG A 144 -13.29 9.66 -11.27
CA ARG A 144 -13.47 9.18 -12.65
C ARG A 144 -12.15 8.85 -13.35
N LYS A 145 -11.08 9.58 -13.03
CA LYS A 145 -9.77 9.37 -13.68
C LYS A 145 -9.21 8.02 -13.28
N LEU A 146 -9.26 7.70 -11.99
CA LEU A 146 -8.81 6.41 -11.50
C LEU A 146 -9.79 5.30 -11.92
N GLU A 147 -11.09 5.58 -12.07
CA GLU A 147 -12.07 4.61 -12.60
C GLU A 147 -11.70 4.16 -14.02
N ILE A 148 -11.39 5.12 -14.90
CA ILE A 148 -10.91 4.84 -16.26
C ILE A 148 -9.65 3.96 -16.23
N ALA A 149 -8.68 4.28 -15.36
CA ALA A 149 -7.45 3.52 -15.25
C ALA A 149 -7.70 2.07 -14.80
N THR A 150 -8.57 1.86 -13.80
CA THR A 150 -8.97 0.53 -13.32
C THR A 150 -9.73 -0.26 -14.39
N LEU A 151 -10.63 0.37 -15.17
CA LEU A 151 -11.28 -0.26 -16.32
C LEU A 151 -10.27 -0.68 -17.39
N GLY A 152 -9.25 0.14 -17.67
CA GLY A 152 -8.17 -0.20 -18.58
C GLY A 152 -7.39 -1.45 -18.13
N ARG A 153 -7.07 -1.56 -16.83
CA ARG A 153 -6.42 -2.76 -16.28
C ARG A 153 -7.31 -4.00 -16.38
N LEU A 154 -8.62 -3.87 -16.16
CA LEU A 154 -9.57 -4.97 -16.37
C LEU A 154 -9.63 -5.43 -17.82
N VAL A 155 -9.63 -4.50 -18.78
CA VAL A 155 -9.57 -4.82 -20.22
C VAL A 155 -8.34 -5.67 -20.53
N LEU A 156 -7.16 -5.24 -20.07
CA LEU A 156 -5.92 -5.98 -20.26
C LEU A 156 -5.95 -7.36 -19.59
N ALA A 157 -6.45 -7.45 -18.36
CA ALA A 157 -6.53 -8.72 -17.63
C ALA A 157 -7.52 -9.71 -18.26
N TYR A 158 -8.67 -9.23 -18.77
CA TYR A 158 -9.62 -10.07 -19.49
C TYR A 158 -9.08 -10.52 -20.84
N ALA A 159 -8.38 -9.66 -21.57
CA ALA A 159 -7.71 -10.02 -22.82
C ALA A 159 -6.66 -11.13 -22.60
N ALA A 160 -5.83 -10.99 -21.56
CA ALA A 160 -4.84 -12.00 -21.19
C ALA A 160 -5.46 -13.36 -20.82
N ARG A 161 -6.72 -13.38 -20.39
CA ARG A 161 -7.50 -14.59 -20.11
C ARG A 161 -8.34 -15.10 -21.29
N GLY A 162 -8.32 -14.42 -22.43
CA GLY A 162 -9.18 -14.73 -23.58
C GLY A 162 -10.68 -14.49 -23.32
N ASN A 163 -11.05 -13.74 -22.28
CA ASN A 163 -12.44 -13.40 -21.99
C ASN A 163 -12.86 -12.12 -22.73
N TYR A 164 -13.02 -12.24 -24.05
CA TYR A 164 -13.33 -11.10 -24.92
C TYR A 164 -14.69 -10.47 -24.64
N ALA A 165 -15.68 -11.23 -24.16
CA ALA A 165 -16.98 -10.69 -23.80
C ALA A 165 -16.88 -9.67 -22.66
N LYS A 166 -16.18 -10.03 -21.56
CA LYS A 166 -15.96 -9.09 -20.44
C LYS A 166 -14.99 -7.98 -20.80
N MET A 167 -14.01 -8.24 -21.67
CA MET A 167 -13.13 -7.20 -22.21
C MET A 167 -13.94 -6.11 -22.93
N LEU A 168 -14.76 -6.49 -23.91
CA LEU A 168 -15.60 -5.56 -24.68
C LEU A 168 -16.58 -4.79 -23.78
N ALA A 169 -17.18 -5.47 -22.80
CA ALA A 169 -18.06 -4.81 -21.84
C ALA A 169 -17.35 -3.70 -21.05
N ASN A 170 -16.08 -3.89 -20.67
CA ASN A 170 -15.31 -2.85 -19.97
C ASN A 170 -14.80 -1.75 -20.90
N ILE A 171 -14.53 -2.04 -22.18
CA ILE A 171 -14.25 -1.00 -23.19
C ILE A 171 -15.46 -0.08 -23.36
N LEU A 172 -16.66 -0.64 -23.46
CA LEU A 172 -17.89 0.17 -23.57
C LEU A 172 -18.09 1.07 -22.34
N ARG A 173 -17.87 0.54 -21.13
CA ARG A 173 -17.91 1.35 -19.90
C ARG A 173 -16.90 2.49 -19.92
N LEU A 174 -15.68 2.23 -20.39
CA LEU A 174 -14.62 3.24 -20.49
C LEU A 174 -15.03 4.37 -21.45
N LEU A 175 -15.58 4.04 -22.62
CA LEU A 175 -16.07 5.02 -23.59
C LEU A 175 -17.21 5.88 -23.05
N LEU A 176 -18.09 5.31 -22.21
CA LEU A 176 -19.19 6.06 -21.59
C LEU A 176 -18.71 7.09 -20.56
N ILE A 177 -17.54 6.91 -19.94
CA ILE A 177 -16.99 7.89 -18.97
C ILE A 177 -16.23 9.01 -19.70
N LEU A 178 -15.69 8.73 -20.88
CA LEU A 178 -14.93 9.69 -21.68
C LEU A 178 -15.80 10.68 -22.48
N ASN A 179 -17.06 10.32 -22.74
CA ASN A 179 -18.06 11.17 -23.40
C ASN A 179 -18.85 11.98 -22.36
#